data_AF-A0A537I7W0-F1
#
_entry.id   AF-A0A537I7W0-F1
#
_cell.length_a   1.000
_cell.length_b   1.000
_cell.length_c   1.000
_cell.angle_alpha   90.00
_cell.angle_beta   90.00
_cell.angle_gamma   90.00
#
_symmetry.space_group_name_H-M   'P 1'
#
loop_
_entity.id
_entity.type
_entity.pdbx_description
1 polymer ?
#
loop_
_entity_poly.entity_id
_entity_poly.type
_entity_poly.pdbx_seq_one_letter_code
_entity_poly.pdbx_strand_id
1 'polypeptide(L)'
;MDAAAIIADASMIVFLSRNSLSYFQSYKDYFIAIYLTFLAFPTGDLILMASTAPALQRLSIQGIVTSGSLIAIIWGYVATKLYVYPETLSPKRLISRPFRPIFLAFALYLLPMIVAFIDGWTDPLAISSTSIQASYPLDSTTLPSSTVSVLLVGIGLGVVVSFTSYPLAVLSRRRALVKDREVRRALRVIAASFGVISLALVLGFGLLAFGQNILGPANFLSVVLIIFTVQAFRKPTFLKAFLGVVPSLQSSPGASHYDQMVLIHGPGDEKFGPIAKYILDGVNRRERVIYFHDGDVAVVTEGLSHQGVDATRLMLKGALRIPPLGSAYPSTGVLDDTPLEVVQELATEAKTLGNEGLRVVLDYDDFVVRPLQKFVNHLTDPRWTSPDHNLHVLMAFNSNAFRGEEASLAKLEKKIRTLDLSETMNTFSQTVGLSHEEIAGRKLLLEFDPQGDSEQVFKSLLAETASNFERTVVFTRNDSMIYSLVEMQPAAKIFVMTSRVSYPKMESENLFLLPTYDTSLLLDALNKTIEAYAGSSFTIIFDNISHLVFTLGPERTYSLVRQALELMISDKITAIFSMNSKAHDQKIMSTFENMFDLELVCKAGSSVPEIRKKMAVSS
;
A
#
# COMPACT_ATOMS: atom_id res chain seq x y z
N MET A 1 -23.01 10.12 -40.58
CA MET A 1 -22.92 9.25 -39.38
C MET A 1 -22.24 9.93 -38.20
N ASP A 2 -21.43 10.97 -38.46
CA ASP A 2 -20.70 11.74 -37.44
C ASP A 2 -21.60 12.44 -36.42
N ALA A 3 -22.75 12.98 -36.84
CA ALA A 3 -23.74 13.54 -35.92
C ALA A 3 -24.25 12.50 -34.89
N ALA A 4 -24.44 11.24 -35.32
CA ALA A 4 -24.84 10.16 -34.43
C ALA A 4 -23.72 9.76 -33.46
N ALA A 5 -22.46 9.78 -33.91
CA ALA A 5 -21.30 9.54 -33.05
C ALA A 5 -21.18 10.62 -31.97
N ILE A 6 -21.35 11.90 -32.32
CA ILE A 6 -21.33 13.02 -31.37
C ILE A 6 -22.43 12.88 -30.32
N ILE A 7 -23.67 12.57 -30.73
CA ILE A 7 -24.79 12.37 -29.81
C ILE A 7 -24.53 11.20 -28.86
N ALA A 8 -23.99 10.10 -29.37
CA ALA A 8 -23.66 8.91 -28.57
C ALA A 8 -22.57 9.22 -27.53
N ASP A 9 -21.49 9.91 -27.92
CA ASP A 9 -20.43 10.32 -26.99
C ASP A 9 -20.92 11.28 -25.92
N ALA A 10 -21.68 12.32 -26.31
CA ALA A 10 -22.26 13.27 -25.37
C ALA A 10 -23.20 12.56 -24.36
N SER A 11 -24.01 11.62 -24.84
CA SER A 11 -24.88 10.79 -23.98
C SER A 11 -24.07 9.96 -23.00
N MET A 12 -22.96 9.36 -23.45
CA MET A 12 -22.06 8.58 -22.58
C MET A 12 -21.36 9.45 -21.53
N ILE A 13 -20.92 10.65 -21.88
CA ILE A 13 -20.33 11.60 -20.91
C ILE A 13 -21.32 11.93 -19.79
N VAL A 14 -22.59 12.22 -20.14
CA VAL A 14 -23.65 12.48 -19.15
C VAL A 14 -23.96 11.24 -18.31
N PHE A 15 -24.01 10.06 -18.93
CA PHE A 15 -24.24 8.80 -18.22
C PHE A 15 -23.12 8.47 -17.22
N LEU A 16 -21.85 8.66 -17.62
CA LEU A 16 -20.70 8.41 -16.76
C LEU A 16 -20.60 9.44 -15.64
N SER A 17 -20.88 10.71 -15.90
CA SER A 17 -20.82 11.76 -14.85
C SER A 17 -21.80 11.51 -13.71
N ARG A 18 -23.01 11.01 -14.02
CA ARG A 18 -24.09 10.73 -13.05
C ARG A 18 -23.93 9.46 -12.20
N ASN A 19 -23.06 8.53 -12.59
CA ASN A 19 -22.83 7.31 -11.80
C ASN A 19 -21.89 7.59 -10.62
N SER A 20 -22.33 7.31 -9.40
CA SER A 20 -21.62 7.68 -8.16
C SER A 20 -21.05 6.50 -7.34
N LEU A 21 -21.35 5.24 -7.65
CA LEU A 21 -21.01 4.13 -6.74
C LEU A 21 -20.54 2.87 -7.50
N SER A 22 -19.23 2.69 -7.64
CA SER A 22 -18.56 1.39 -7.92
C SER A 22 -17.04 1.52 -7.91
N TYR A 23 -16.32 0.39 -8.00
CA TYR A 23 -14.88 0.30 -8.32
C TYR A 23 -14.44 1.19 -9.50
N PHE A 24 -15.37 1.53 -10.40
CA PHE A 24 -15.14 2.36 -11.57
C PHE A 24 -14.88 3.84 -11.25
N GLN A 25 -15.27 4.34 -10.08
CA GLN A 25 -15.20 5.78 -9.74
C GLN A 25 -13.79 6.37 -9.93
N SER A 26 -12.75 5.65 -9.50
CA SER A 26 -11.36 6.11 -9.62
C SER A 26 -10.80 6.08 -11.06
N TYR A 27 -11.56 5.51 -12.01
CA TYR A 27 -11.20 5.44 -13.43
C TYR A 27 -12.14 6.23 -14.34
N LYS A 28 -13.29 6.66 -13.80
CA LYS A 28 -14.36 7.36 -14.52
C LYS A 28 -13.86 8.56 -15.31
N ASP A 29 -13.04 9.40 -14.68
CA ASP A 29 -12.56 10.64 -15.28
C ASP A 29 -11.66 10.39 -16.49
N TYR A 30 -10.91 9.27 -16.52
CA TYR A 30 -10.13 8.90 -17.70
C TYR A 30 -11.02 8.50 -18.88
N PHE A 31 -12.13 7.79 -18.63
CA PHE A 31 -13.08 7.44 -19.68
C PHE A 31 -13.87 8.66 -20.16
N ILE A 32 -14.24 9.58 -19.27
CA ILE A 32 -14.82 10.87 -19.65
C ILE A 32 -13.84 11.66 -20.52
N ALA A 33 -12.56 11.71 -20.15
CA ALA A 33 -11.53 12.35 -20.96
C ALA A 33 -11.37 11.68 -22.33
N ILE A 34 -11.37 10.34 -22.41
CA ILE A 34 -11.33 9.61 -23.69
C ILE A 34 -12.51 10.01 -24.57
N TYR A 35 -13.75 10.05 -24.05
CA TYR A 35 -14.92 10.45 -24.82
C TYR A 35 -14.86 11.92 -25.26
N LEU A 36 -14.44 12.83 -24.37
CA LEU A 36 -14.28 14.25 -24.71
C LEU A 36 -13.24 14.46 -25.81
N THR A 37 -12.10 13.75 -25.73
CA THR A 37 -11.06 13.80 -26.74
C THR A 37 -11.50 13.13 -28.05
N PHE A 38 -12.31 12.06 -27.97
CA PHE A 38 -12.81 11.36 -29.16
C PHE A 38 -13.74 12.24 -30.01
N LEU A 39 -14.46 13.21 -29.43
CA LEU A 39 -15.30 14.16 -30.17
C LEU A 39 -14.54 14.93 -31.27
N ALA A 40 -13.21 15.06 -31.18
CA ALA A 40 -12.41 15.69 -32.21
C ALA A 40 -12.42 14.92 -33.55
N PHE A 41 -12.64 13.60 -33.53
CA PHE A 41 -12.71 12.77 -34.75
C PHE A 41 -13.95 13.09 -35.60
N PRO A 42 -15.20 12.92 -35.11
CA PRO A 42 -16.38 13.24 -35.91
C PRO A 42 -16.52 14.75 -36.17
N THR A 43 -16.10 15.60 -35.23
CA THR A 43 -16.10 17.06 -35.45
C THR A 43 -15.10 17.44 -36.53
N GLY A 44 -13.90 16.84 -36.50
CA GLY A 44 -12.88 17.07 -37.50
C GLY A 44 -13.30 16.63 -38.91
N ASP A 45 -13.94 15.47 -39.03
CA ASP A 45 -14.49 14.99 -40.32
C ASP A 45 -15.59 15.93 -40.85
N LEU A 46 -16.50 16.41 -39.99
CA LEU A 46 -17.50 17.42 -40.37
C LEU A 46 -16.86 18.74 -40.83
N ILE A 47 -15.77 19.18 -40.18
CA ILE A 47 -15.03 20.38 -40.59
C ILE A 47 -14.37 20.18 -41.97
N LEU A 48 -13.82 18.98 -42.23
CA LEU A 48 -13.24 18.62 -43.51
C LEU A 48 -14.30 18.59 -44.63
N MET A 49 -15.53 18.15 -44.32
CA MET A 49 -16.66 18.18 -45.25
C MET A 49 -17.17 19.60 -45.51
N ALA A 50 -17.24 20.45 -44.48
CA ALA A 50 -17.89 21.75 -44.54
C ALA A 50 -16.97 22.89 -45.05
N SER A 51 -15.65 22.75 -44.94
CA SER A 51 -14.70 23.82 -45.25
C SER A 51 -13.69 23.45 -46.33
N THR A 52 -13.50 24.37 -47.27
CA THR A 52 -12.45 24.30 -48.30
C THR A 52 -11.20 25.13 -47.94
N ALA A 53 -11.21 25.81 -46.79
CA ALA A 53 -10.07 26.61 -46.35
C ALA A 53 -8.90 25.70 -45.90
N PRO A 54 -7.71 25.77 -46.53
CA PRO A 54 -6.61 24.86 -46.25
C PRO A 54 -6.09 24.96 -44.80
N ALA A 55 -6.15 26.16 -44.21
CA ALA A 55 -5.80 26.36 -42.81
C ALA A 55 -6.74 25.62 -41.85
N LEU A 56 -8.05 25.61 -42.15
CA LEU A 56 -9.06 24.95 -41.32
C LEU A 56 -8.98 23.43 -41.45
N GLN A 57 -8.74 22.93 -42.66
CA GLN A 57 -8.50 21.50 -42.92
C GLN A 57 -7.23 20.99 -42.23
N ARG A 58 -6.16 21.79 -42.25
CA ARG A 58 -4.92 21.47 -41.54
C ARG A 58 -5.14 21.40 -40.03
N LEU A 59 -5.80 22.40 -39.47
CA LEU A 59 -6.12 22.44 -38.03
C LEU A 59 -7.00 21.26 -37.61
N SER A 60 -7.96 20.87 -38.47
CA SER A 60 -8.80 19.68 -38.24
C SER A 60 -7.98 18.40 -38.13
N ILE A 61 -7.10 18.12 -39.10
CA ILE A 61 -6.24 16.93 -39.08
C ILE A 61 -5.28 16.96 -37.88
N GLN A 62 -4.71 18.12 -37.54
CA GLN A 62 -3.88 18.29 -36.34
C GLN A 62 -4.65 17.97 -35.06
N GLY A 63 -5.91 18.40 -34.98
CA GLY A 63 -6.82 18.06 -33.89
C GLY A 63 -7.08 16.56 -33.78
N ILE A 64 -7.30 15.88 -34.91
CA ILE A 64 -7.50 14.42 -34.97
C ILE A 64 -6.25 13.67 -34.49
N VAL A 65 -5.07 14.02 -35.01
CA VAL A 65 -3.79 13.39 -34.62
C VAL A 65 -3.50 13.59 -33.14
N THR A 66 -3.67 14.83 -32.64
CA THR A 66 -3.48 15.16 -31.22
C THR A 66 -4.42 14.34 -30.34
N SER A 67 -5.68 14.21 -30.76
CA SER A 67 -6.70 13.48 -30.04
C SER A 67 -6.44 11.98 -30.01
N GLY A 68 -6.02 11.39 -31.13
CA GLY A 68 -5.60 10.00 -31.20
C GLY A 68 -4.43 9.69 -30.26
N SER A 69 -3.38 10.54 -30.27
CA SER A 69 -2.25 10.41 -29.36
C SER A 69 -2.67 10.53 -27.89
N LEU A 70 -3.52 11.50 -27.56
CA LEU A 70 -3.97 11.72 -26.18
C LEU A 70 -4.83 10.55 -25.67
N ILE A 71 -5.77 10.03 -26.48
CA ILE A 71 -6.57 8.84 -26.12
C ILE A 71 -5.66 7.65 -25.86
N ALA A 72 -4.66 7.44 -26.70
CA ALA A 72 -3.73 6.35 -26.51
C ALA A 72 -2.90 6.52 -25.23
N ILE A 73 -2.35 7.70 -24.97
CA ILE A 73 -1.63 8.01 -23.72
C ILE A 73 -2.51 7.72 -22.50
N ILE A 74 -3.77 8.19 -22.49
CA ILE A 74 -4.70 7.96 -21.38
C ILE A 74 -4.96 6.46 -21.20
N TRP A 75 -5.22 5.72 -22.28
CA TRP A 75 -5.48 4.29 -22.22
C TRP A 75 -4.28 3.48 -21.74
N GLY A 76 -3.08 3.76 -22.26
CA GLY A 76 -1.85 3.15 -21.79
C GLY A 76 -1.57 3.47 -20.32
N TYR A 77 -1.85 4.70 -19.88
CA TYR A 77 -1.73 5.08 -18.47
C TYR A 77 -2.71 4.28 -17.59
N VAL A 78 -3.97 4.14 -17.99
CA VAL A 78 -4.98 3.33 -17.26
C VAL A 78 -4.53 1.87 -17.14
N ALA A 79 -4.08 1.25 -18.24
CA ALA A 79 -3.58 -0.13 -18.24
C ALA A 79 -2.36 -0.30 -17.32
N THR A 80 -1.42 0.64 -17.35
CA THR A 80 -0.22 0.63 -16.51
C THR A 80 -0.56 0.85 -15.03
N LYS A 81 -1.49 1.76 -14.74
CA LYS A 81 -1.98 2.03 -13.38
C LYS A 81 -2.62 0.78 -12.76
N LEU A 82 -3.42 0.04 -13.53
CA LEU A 82 -3.97 -1.26 -13.11
C LEU A 82 -2.88 -2.30 -12.90
N TYR A 83 -1.85 -2.31 -13.75
CA TYR A 83 -0.74 -3.25 -13.62
C TYR A 83 0.13 -2.99 -12.39
N VAL A 84 0.40 -1.74 -12.07
CA VAL A 84 1.30 -1.32 -10.98
C VAL A 84 0.60 -1.28 -9.62
N TYR A 85 -0.74 -1.30 -9.60
CA TYR A 85 -1.53 -1.43 -8.38
C TYR A 85 -0.99 -2.55 -7.47
N PRO A 86 -0.83 -2.33 -6.16
CA PRO A 86 -1.35 -1.20 -5.36
C PRO A 86 -0.50 0.07 -5.29
N GLU A 87 0.67 0.09 -5.93
CA GLU A 87 1.51 1.28 -5.93
C GLU A 87 0.88 2.41 -6.75
N THR A 88 1.09 3.65 -6.31
CA THR A 88 0.69 4.82 -7.09
C THR A 88 1.65 5.04 -8.28
N LEU A 89 1.09 5.05 -9.49
CA LEU A 89 1.79 5.47 -10.70
C LEU A 89 1.82 7.00 -10.74
N SER A 90 2.92 7.60 -10.27
CA SER A 90 3.15 9.05 -10.34
C SER A 90 4.24 9.39 -11.36
N PRO A 91 4.13 10.53 -12.07
CA PRO A 91 5.17 10.98 -12.98
C PRO A 91 6.53 11.14 -12.28
N LYS A 92 6.52 11.58 -11.02
CA LYS A 92 7.72 11.70 -10.19
C LYS A 92 8.44 10.36 -9.98
N ARG A 93 7.68 9.26 -9.80
CA ARG A 93 8.25 7.90 -9.64
C ARG A 93 8.80 7.33 -10.94
N LEU A 94 8.20 7.69 -12.08
CA LEU A 94 8.72 7.31 -13.39
C LEU A 94 10.14 7.86 -13.60
N ILE A 95 10.37 9.09 -13.12
CA ILE A 95 11.67 9.78 -13.20
C ILE A 95 12.66 9.24 -12.14
N SER A 96 12.21 8.95 -10.92
CA SER A 96 13.12 8.53 -9.84
C SER A 96 13.58 7.07 -9.92
N ARG A 97 12.86 6.19 -10.64
CA ARG A 97 13.22 4.78 -10.81
C ARG A 97 13.12 4.32 -12.28
N PRO A 98 13.86 4.94 -13.22
CA PRO A 98 13.62 4.77 -14.66
C PRO A 98 13.90 3.34 -15.17
N PHE A 99 14.77 2.58 -14.50
CA PHE A 99 15.18 1.23 -14.91
C PHE A 99 14.22 0.11 -14.50
N ARG A 100 13.09 0.42 -13.84
CA ARG A 100 12.07 -0.61 -13.57
C ARG A 100 11.48 -1.05 -14.93
N PRO A 101 11.41 -2.36 -15.24
CA PRO A 101 11.08 -2.84 -16.58
C PRO A 101 9.70 -2.38 -17.07
N ILE A 102 8.72 -2.23 -16.18
CA ILE A 102 7.39 -1.72 -16.53
C ILE A 102 7.39 -0.22 -16.85
N PHE A 103 8.22 0.57 -16.18
CA PHE A 103 8.36 2.01 -16.42
C PHE A 103 9.10 2.27 -17.73
N LEU A 104 10.14 1.48 -18.03
CA LEU A 104 10.82 1.49 -19.32
C LEU A 104 9.84 1.11 -20.46
N ALA A 105 9.06 0.04 -20.29
CA ALA A 105 8.07 -0.37 -21.28
C ALA A 105 6.99 0.71 -21.51
N PHE A 106 6.53 1.40 -20.45
CA PHE A 106 5.61 2.52 -20.58
C PHE A 106 6.24 3.73 -21.28
N ALA A 107 7.50 4.05 -20.99
CA ALA A 107 8.22 5.13 -21.66
C ALA A 107 8.40 4.86 -23.16
N LEU A 108 8.76 3.62 -23.54
CA LEU A 108 8.84 3.19 -24.93
C LEU A 108 7.47 3.27 -25.63
N TYR A 109 6.40 2.92 -24.92
CA TYR A 109 5.02 3.04 -25.42
C TYR A 109 4.61 4.49 -25.74
N LEU A 110 5.11 5.48 -24.99
CA LEU A 110 4.79 6.89 -25.23
C LEU A 110 5.48 7.47 -26.47
N LEU A 111 6.60 6.89 -26.91
CA LEU A 111 7.44 7.45 -27.97
C LEU A 111 6.67 7.67 -29.29
N PRO A 112 5.91 6.70 -29.83
CA PRO A 112 5.11 6.91 -31.04
C PRO A 112 4.06 8.01 -30.91
N MET A 113 3.48 8.19 -29.72
CA MET A 113 2.46 9.22 -29.46
C MET A 113 3.05 10.62 -29.46
N ILE A 114 4.24 10.76 -28.86
CA ILE A 114 5.01 12.00 -28.83
C ILE A 114 5.50 12.35 -30.24
N VAL A 115 6.03 11.37 -30.97
CA VAL A 115 6.47 11.57 -32.36
C VAL A 115 5.30 12.00 -33.25
N ALA A 116 4.14 11.34 -33.15
CA ALA A 116 2.94 11.72 -33.89
C ALA A 116 2.46 13.14 -33.57
N PHE A 117 2.52 13.53 -32.29
CA PHE A 117 2.15 14.88 -31.87
C PHE A 117 3.11 15.93 -32.43
N ILE A 118 4.43 15.70 -32.33
CA ILE A 118 5.43 16.64 -32.86
C ILE A 118 5.28 16.76 -34.37
N ASP A 119 5.30 15.63 -35.10
CA ASP A 119 5.25 15.60 -36.56
C ASP A 119 4.01 16.32 -37.12
N GLY A 120 2.82 16.03 -36.56
CA GLY A 120 1.57 16.66 -36.98
C GLY A 120 1.55 18.20 -36.83
N TRP A 121 2.31 18.75 -35.89
CA TRP A 121 2.37 20.20 -35.65
C TRP A 121 3.55 20.89 -36.32
N THR A 122 4.71 20.22 -36.42
CA THR A 122 5.95 20.84 -36.89
C THR A 122 6.18 20.70 -38.38
N ASP A 123 5.73 19.62 -39.02
CA ASP A 123 5.98 19.40 -40.44
C ASP A 123 4.90 20.11 -41.29
N PRO A 124 5.24 21.17 -42.06
CA PRO A 124 4.32 21.82 -42.98
C PRO A 124 3.94 20.95 -44.19
N LEU A 125 4.69 19.88 -44.48
CA LEU A 125 4.44 18.94 -45.57
C LEU A 125 3.64 17.71 -45.12
N ALA A 126 3.42 17.53 -43.81
CA ALA A 126 2.64 16.42 -43.28
C ALA A 126 1.18 16.43 -43.74
N ILE A 127 0.65 17.61 -44.07
CA ILE A 127 -0.72 17.82 -44.55
C ILE A 127 -0.64 18.65 -45.82
N SER A 128 -0.83 18.02 -46.98
CA SER A 128 -0.78 18.72 -48.26
C SER A 128 -2.17 19.13 -48.74
N SER A 129 -2.28 20.37 -49.21
CA SER A 129 -3.54 20.98 -49.66
C SER A 129 -3.91 20.61 -51.10
N THR A 130 -3.24 19.61 -51.69
CA THR A 130 -3.63 19.05 -52.99
C THR A 130 -4.96 18.33 -52.81
N SER A 131 -6.02 18.94 -53.33
CA SER A 131 -7.38 18.43 -53.27
C SER A 131 -7.50 17.13 -54.08
N ILE A 132 -7.40 15.98 -53.41
CA ILE A 132 -7.94 14.73 -53.98
C ILE A 132 -9.45 14.79 -53.80
N GLN A 133 -10.22 14.37 -54.81
CA GLN A 133 -11.66 14.19 -54.64
C GLN A 133 -11.87 12.89 -53.84
N ALA A 134 -12.38 13.01 -52.62
CA ALA A 134 -12.81 11.86 -51.85
C ALA A 134 -14.28 11.56 -52.14
N SER A 135 -14.58 10.33 -52.55
CA SER A 135 -15.95 9.83 -52.64
C SER A 135 -16.41 9.31 -51.28
N TYR A 136 -17.60 9.75 -50.87
CA TYR A 136 -18.32 9.27 -49.70
C TYR A 136 -19.29 8.18 -50.15
N PRO A 137 -18.95 6.89 -49.99
CA PRO A 137 -19.69 5.78 -50.61
C PRO A 137 -21.12 5.63 -50.08
N LEU A 138 -21.42 6.14 -48.88
CA LEU A 138 -22.76 6.11 -48.28
C LEU A 138 -23.66 7.26 -48.74
N ASP A 139 -23.07 8.43 -49.02
CA ASP A 139 -23.82 9.63 -49.41
C ASP A 139 -23.76 9.88 -50.93
N SER A 140 -22.99 9.07 -51.68
CA SER A 140 -22.76 9.17 -53.13
C SER A 140 -22.24 10.55 -53.59
N THR A 141 -21.58 11.28 -52.70
CA THR A 141 -21.01 12.61 -52.96
C THR A 141 -19.49 12.56 -53.09
N THR A 142 -18.93 13.43 -53.93
CA THR A 142 -17.48 13.63 -54.06
C THR A 142 -17.13 15.02 -53.56
N LEU A 143 -16.32 15.12 -52.50
CA LEU A 143 -15.87 16.40 -51.95
C LEU A 143 -14.35 16.50 -52.02
N PRO A 144 -13.78 17.71 -52.16
CA PRO A 144 -12.33 17.91 -52.07
C PRO A 144 -11.85 17.59 -50.65
N SER A 145 -10.93 16.63 -50.53
CA SER A 145 -10.27 16.25 -49.28
C SER A 145 -8.79 16.62 -49.29
N SER A 146 -8.27 17.01 -48.13
CA SER A 146 -6.84 17.16 -47.89
C SER A 146 -6.16 15.79 -47.79
N THR A 147 -4.91 15.71 -48.23
CA THR A 147 -4.11 14.48 -48.16
C THR A 147 -3.13 14.54 -47.02
N VAL A 148 -2.96 13.38 -46.37
CA VAL A 148 -2.00 13.17 -45.29
C VAL A 148 -0.72 12.57 -45.88
N SER A 149 0.45 13.01 -45.43
CA SER A 149 1.73 12.48 -45.90
C SER A 149 1.87 10.99 -45.57
N VAL A 150 2.61 10.25 -46.43
CA VAL A 150 2.91 8.83 -46.21
C VAL A 150 3.65 8.62 -44.89
N LEU A 151 4.49 9.58 -44.50
CA LEU A 151 5.21 9.58 -43.22
C LEU A 151 4.22 9.62 -42.04
N LEU A 152 3.26 10.55 -42.05
CA LEU A 152 2.28 10.71 -40.98
C LEU A 152 1.33 9.49 -40.90
N VAL A 153 0.99 8.87 -42.03
CA VAL A 153 0.27 7.59 -42.07
C VAL A 153 1.10 6.47 -41.43
N GLY A 154 2.39 6.39 -41.71
CA GLY A 154 3.31 5.42 -41.10
C GLY A 154 3.45 5.61 -39.58
N ILE A 155 3.58 6.87 -39.13
CA ILE A 155 3.60 7.22 -37.71
C ILE A 155 2.26 6.87 -37.04
N GLY A 156 1.14 7.17 -37.69
CA GLY A 156 -0.20 6.80 -37.25
C GLY A 156 -0.39 5.27 -37.10
N LEU A 157 0.18 4.48 -38.02
CA LEU A 157 0.20 3.03 -37.89
C LEU A 157 1.02 2.59 -36.66
N GLY A 158 2.17 3.22 -36.39
CA GLY A 158 2.98 2.98 -35.19
C GLY A 158 2.22 3.29 -33.89
N VAL A 159 1.44 4.38 -33.89
CA VAL A 159 0.51 4.76 -32.81
C VAL A 159 -0.54 3.66 -32.59
N VAL A 160 -1.19 3.20 -33.66
CA VAL A 160 -2.24 2.17 -33.60
C VAL A 160 -1.71 0.82 -33.10
N VAL A 161 -0.55 0.39 -33.61
CA VAL A 161 0.10 -0.86 -33.18
C VAL A 161 0.50 -0.78 -31.71
N SER A 162 1.09 0.34 -31.28
CA SER A 162 1.47 0.53 -29.87
C SER A 162 0.24 0.55 -28.96
N PHE A 163 -0.79 1.31 -29.36
CA PHE A 163 -2.06 1.46 -28.66
C PHE A 163 -2.77 0.14 -28.38
N THR A 164 -2.69 -0.81 -29.30
CA THR A 164 -3.29 -2.15 -29.13
C THR A 164 -2.38 -3.10 -28.39
N SER A 165 -1.12 -3.22 -28.82
CA SER A 165 -0.21 -4.26 -28.33
C SER A 165 0.18 -4.06 -26.86
N TYR A 166 0.51 -2.83 -26.43
CA TYR A 166 1.04 -2.59 -25.10
C TYR A 166 0.01 -2.81 -23.98
N PRO A 167 -1.17 -2.15 -23.98
CA PRO A 167 -2.18 -2.37 -22.94
C PRO A 167 -2.63 -3.83 -22.85
N LEU A 168 -2.70 -4.53 -23.99
CA LEU A 168 -3.03 -5.95 -24.02
C LEU A 168 -1.94 -6.83 -23.44
N ALA A 169 -0.67 -6.57 -23.76
CA ALA A 169 0.46 -7.28 -23.16
C ALA A 169 0.50 -7.08 -21.63
N VAL A 170 0.30 -5.84 -21.18
CA VAL A 170 0.30 -5.46 -19.76
C VAL A 170 -0.84 -6.15 -19.01
N LEU A 171 -2.08 -6.05 -19.51
CA LEU A 171 -3.24 -6.65 -18.86
C LEU A 171 -3.24 -8.19 -18.96
N SER A 172 -2.73 -8.77 -20.05
CA SER A 172 -2.61 -10.22 -20.21
C SER A 172 -1.56 -10.85 -19.29
N ARG A 173 -0.45 -10.14 -19.02
CA ARG A 173 0.55 -10.58 -18.04
C ARG A 173 -0.04 -10.64 -16.63
N ARG A 174 -0.91 -9.69 -16.26
CA ARG A 174 -1.66 -9.75 -14.98
C ARG A 174 -2.77 -10.80 -14.99
N ARG A 175 -3.41 -11.07 -16.14
CA ARG A 175 -4.39 -12.17 -16.29
C ARG A 175 -3.81 -13.53 -15.92
N ALA A 176 -2.52 -13.79 -16.14
CA ALA A 176 -1.89 -15.06 -15.74
C ALA A 176 -2.04 -15.32 -14.22
N LEU A 177 -2.26 -14.28 -13.42
CA LEU A 177 -2.46 -14.36 -11.97
C LEU A 177 -3.92 -14.57 -11.56
N VAL A 178 -4.88 -14.34 -12.46
CA VAL A 178 -6.33 -14.35 -12.16
C VAL A 178 -7.02 -15.51 -12.88
N LYS A 179 -7.51 -16.51 -12.12
CA LYS A 179 -8.16 -17.72 -12.67
C LYS A 179 -9.62 -17.51 -13.14
N ASP A 180 -10.24 -16.39 -12.77
CA ASP A 180 -11.66 -16.11 -13.01
C ASP A 180 -12.04 -16.11 -14.50
N ARG A 181 -13.12 -16.80 -14.85
CA ARG A 181 -13.65 -16.92 -16.21
C ARG A 181 -14.29 -15.61 -16.69
N GLU A 182 -14.91 -14.84 -15.80
CA GLU A 182 -15.56 -13.58 -16.15
C GLU A 182 -14.56 -12.49 -16.51
N VAL A 183 -13.49 -12.38 -15.73
CA VAL A 183 -12.36 -11.45 -15.97
C VAL A 183 -11.72 -11.74 -17.33
N ARG A 184 -11.52 -13.02 -17.66
CA ARG A 184 -11.01 -13.45 -18.98
C ARG A 184 -11.97 -13.14 -20.12
N ARG A 185 -13.28 -13.09 -19.88
CA ARG A 185 -14.27 -12.68 -20.89
C ARG A 185 -14.25 -11.17 -21.10
N ALA A 186 -14.22 -10.39 -20.02
CA ALA A 186 -14.10 -8.93 -20.08
C ALA A 186 -12.82 -8.49 -20.83
N LEU A 187 -11.67 -9.10 -20.51
CA LEU A 187 -10.41 -8.78 -21.20
C LEU A 187 -10.44 -9.10 -22.70
N ARG A 188 -11.10 -10.20 -23.08
CA ARG A 188 -11.30 -10.54 -24.50
C ARG A 188 -12.18 -9.53 -25.22
N VAL A 189 -13.25 -9.04 -24.57
CA VAL A 189 -14.10 -7.99 -25.13
C VAL A 189 -13.29 -6.70 -25.32
N ILE A 190 -12.53 -6.27 -24.32
CA ILE A 190 -11.65 -5.09 -24.41
C ILE A 190 -10.65 -5.23 -25.57
N ALA A 191 -9.99 -6.40 -25.68
CA ALA A 191 -9.02 -6.67 -26.73
C ALA A 191 -9.64 -6.69 -28.13
N ALA A 192 -10.78 -7.36 -28.28
CA ALA A 192 -11.49 -7.41 -29.55
C ALA A 192 -11.99 -6.01 -29.95
N SER A 193 -12.56 -5.24 -29.02
CA SER A 193 -13.02 -3.88 -29.29
C SER A 193 -11.88 -2.99 -29.77
N PHE A 194 -10.75 -2.93 -29.05
CA PHE A 194 -9.62 -2.11 -29.49
C PHE A 194 -8.96 -2.61 -30.77
N GLY A 195 -8.88 -3.92 -30.98
CA GLY A 195 -8.39 -4.49 -32.24
C GLY A 195 -9.26 -4.09 -33.43
N VAL A 196 -10.59 -4.12 -33.28
CA VAL A 196 -11.52 -3.70 -34.34
C VAL A 196 -11.49 -2.19 -34.56
N ILE A 197 -11.42 -1.38 -33.50
CA ILE A 197 -11.23 0.09 -33.60
C ILE A 197 -9.98 0.40 -34.42
N SER A 198 -8.86 -0.23 -34.07
CA SER A 198 -7.59 -0.04 -34.76
C SER A 198 -7.63 -0.45 -36.22
N LEU A 199 -8.23 -1.58 -36.54
CA LEU A 199 -8.42 -2.01 -37.93
C LEU A 199 -9.32 -1.05 -38.70
N ALA A 200 -10.43 -0.60 -38.11
CA ALA A 200 -11.36 0.33 -38.73
C ALA A 200 -10.71 1.68 -39.03
N LEU A 201 -9.90 2.22 -38.10
CA LEU A 201 -9.18 3.48 -38.30
C LEU A 201 -8.07 3.33 -39.36
N VAL A 202 -7.28 2.26 -39.34
CA VAL A 202 -6.24 2.01 -40.36
C VAL A 202 -6.86 1.85 -41.75
N LEU A 203 -7.95 1.10 -41.86
CA LEU A 203 -8.68 0.98 -43.13
C LEU A 203 -9.27 2.31 -43.58
N GLY A 204 -9.83 3.11 -42.65
CA GLY A 204 -10.38 4.43 -42.95
C GLY A 204 -9.33 5.39 -43.51
N PHE A 205 -8.19 5.53 -42.82
CA PHE A 205 -7.09 6.38 -43.30
C PHE A 205 -6.39 5.83 -44.55
N GLY A 206 -6.27 4.50 -44.66
CA GLY A 206 -5.71 3.85 -45.83
C GLY A 206 -6.57 4.07 -47.08
N LEU A 207 -7.88 3.87 -46.97
CA LEU A 207 -8.83 4.10 -48.07
C LEU A 207 -8.95 5.58 -48.45
N LEU A 208 -8.79 6.50 -47.48
CA LEU A 208 -8.73 7.93 -47.76
C LEU A 208 -7.58 8.26 -48.72
N ALA A 209 -6.43 7.60 -48.59
CA ALA A 209 -5.30 7.77 -49.51
C ALA A 209 -5.62 7.30 -50.96
N PHE A 210 -6.62 6.44 -51.13
CA PHE A 210 -7.16 6.00 -52.42
C PHE A 210 -8.41 6.80 -52.85
N GLY A 211 -8.75 7.89 -52.16
CA GLY A 211 -9.90 8.74 -52.50
C GLY A 211 -11.25 8.20 -52.01
N GLN A 212 -11.28 7.26 -51.07
CA GLN A 212 -12.51 6.72 -50.47
C GLN A 212 -12.60 7.16 -49.00
N ASN A 213 -13.57 7.99 -48.63
CA ASN A 213 -13.75 8.40 -47.24
C ASN A 213 -14.79 7.52 -46.52
N ILE A 214 -14.34 6.64 -45.62
CA ILE A 214 -15.18 5.84 -44.72
C ILE A 214 -14.95 6.17 -43.23
N LEU A 215 -14.36 7.33 -42.92
CA LEU A 215 -14.04 7.74 -41.56
C LEU A 215 -15.30 7.91 -40.70
N GLY A 216 -16.37 8.53 -41.21
CA GLY A 216 -17.63 8.66 -40.45
C GLY A 216 -18.21 7.32 -39.94
N PRO A 217 -18.37 6.29 -40.80
CA PRO A 217 -18.73 4.94 -40.36
C PRO A 217 -17.75 4.33 -39.35
N ALA A 218 -16.44 4.50 -39.58
CA ALA A 218 -15.40 3.99 -38.68
C ALA A 218 -15.45 4.66 -37.29
N ASN A 219 -15.71 5.97 -37.25
CA ASN A 219 -15.88 6.75 -36.03
C ASN A 219 -17.11 6.27 -35.25
N PHE A 220 -18.25 6.11 -35.92
CA PHE A 220 -19.48 5.60 -35.30
C PHE A 220 -19.30 4.19 -34.72
N LEU A 221 -18.69 3.28 -35.49
CA LEU A 221 -18.35 1.94 -35.00
C LEU A 221 -17.42 2.00 -33.78
N SER A 222 -16.45 2.91 -33.79
CA SER A 222 -15.50 3.08 -32.68
C SER A 222 -16.19 3.51 -31.39
N VAL A 223 -17.12 4.47 -31.45
CA VAL A 223 -17.92 4.88 -30.28
C VAL A 223 -18.68 3.69 -29.69
N VAL A 224 -19.36 2.90 -30.54
CA VAL A 224 -20.09 1.70 -30.11
C VAL A 224 -19.16 0.69 -29.44
N LEU A 225 -17.96 0.48 -29.97
CA LEU A 225 -16.96 -0.43 -29.39
C LEU A 225 -16.37 0.09 -28.08
N ILE A 226 -16.18 1.41 -27.94
CA ILE A 226 -15.77 2.03 -26.68
C ILE A 226 -16.86 1.83 -25.62
N ILE A 227 -18.15 1.93 -25.97
CA ILE A 227 -19.25 1.62 -25.03
C ILE A 227 -19.14 0.19 -24.51
N PHE A 228 -18.90 -0.80 -25.38
CA PHE A 228 -18.69 -2.18 -24.96
C PHE A 228 -17.46 -2.34 -24.05
N THR A 229 -16.37 -1.63 -24.35
CA THR A 229 -15.17 -1.59 -23.51
C THR A 229 -15.47 -1.05 -22.11
N VAL A 230 -16.19 0.08 -22.01
CA VAL A 230 -16.57 0.68 -20.72
C VAL A 230 -17.47 -0.26 -19.92
N GLN A 231 -18.44 -0.91 -20.57
CA GLN A 231 -19.31 -1.88 -19.90
C GLN A 231 -18.53 -3.09 -19.39
N ALA A 232 -17.58 -3.61 -20.17
CA ALA A 232 -16.71 -4.71 -19.75
C ALA A 232 -15.83 -4.31 -18.56
N PHE A 233 -15.29 -3.09 -18.58
CA PHE A 233 -14.42 -2.55 -17.54
C PHE A 233 -15.18 -2.23 -16.24
N ARG A 234 -16.43 -1.76 -16.34
CA ARG A 234 -17.30 -1.44 -15.19
C ARG A 234 -17.77 -2.68 -14.43
N LYS A 235 -17.63 -3.89 -14.97
CA LYS A 235 -18.04 -5.12 -14.27
C LYS A 235 -17.33 -5.21 -12.92
N PRO A 236 -18.08 -5.32 -11.79
CA PRO A 236 -17.49 -5.40 -10.47
C PRO A 236 -16.47 -6.54 -10.35
N THR A 237 -16.73 -7.68 -11.01
CA THR A 237 -15.84 -8.84 -11.03
C THR A 237 -14.50 -8.56 -11.71
N PHE A 238 -14.48 -7.73 -12.76
CA PHE A 238 -13.24 -7.34 -13.43
C PHE A 238 -12.37 -6.48 -12.50
N LEU A 239 -12.90 -5.35 -12.02
CA LEU A 239 -12.10 -4.45 -11.18
C LEU A 239 -11.77 -5.03 -9.82
N LYS A 240 -12.66 -5.81 -9.20
CA LYS A 240 -12.38 -6.51 -7.93
C LYS A 240 -11.24 -7.51 -8.09
N ALA A 241 -11.08 -8.16 -9.25
CA ALA A 241 -9.97 -9.08 -9.47
C ALA A 241 -8.59 -8.40 -9.57
N PHE A 242 -8.53 -7.13 -9.99
CA PHE A 242 -7.27 -6.37 -10.07
C PHE A 242 -7.04 -5.50 -8.83
N LEU A 243 -8.10 -4.91 -8.28
CA LEU A 243 -8.06 -3.90 -7.24
C LEU A 243 -8.48 -4.43 -5.87
N GLY A 244 -9.27 -5.51 -5.82
CA GLY A 244 -9.70 -6.14 -4.56
C GLY A 244 -8.62 -6.99 -3.88
N VAL A 245 -7.39 -6.95 -4.38
CA VAL A 245 -6.25 -7.56 -3.71
C VAL A 245 -5.73 -6.55 -2.70
N VAL A 246 -5.91 -6.84 -1.41
CA VAL A 246 -5.22 -6.08 -0.36
C VAL A 246 -3.70 -6.24 -0.56
N PRO A 247 -2.91 -5.15 -0.54
CA PRO A 247 -1.46 -5.20 -0.74
C PRO A 247 -0.80 -6.24 0.17
N SER A 248 0.21 -6.93 -0.33
CA SER A 248 1.03 -7.80 0.52
C SER A 248 1.65 -6.95 1.62
N LEU A 249 1.35 -7.27 2.87
CA LEU A 249 1.89 -6.60 4.05
C LEU A 249 3.34 -6.97 4.35
N GLN A 250 3.99 -7.70 3.42
CA GLN A 250 5.43 -7.93 3.44
C GLN A 250 6.11 -6.61 3.80
N SER A 251 6.97 -6.70 4.82
CA SER A 251 7.80 -5.62 5.30
C SER A 251 8.40 -4.90 4.11
N SER A 252 7.83 -3.75 3.79
CA SER A 252 8.51 -2.78 2.97
C SER A 252 9.86 -2.55 3.65
N PRO A 253 11.00 -2.70 2.93
CA PRO A 253 12.32 -2.40 3.48
C PRO A 253 12.42 -0.97 4.02
N GLY A 254 11.45 -0.10 3.72
CA GLY A 254 11.43 1.31 4.10
C GLY A 254 10.85 1.63 5.47
N ALA A 255 10.45 0.65 6.30
CA ALA A 255 10.06 0.94 7.68
C ALA A 255 11.31 1.36 8.46
N SER A 256 11.67 2.65 8.36
CA SER A 256 12.86 3.34 8.88
C SER A 256 12.95 3.37 10.41
N HIS A 257 12.23 2.48 11.11
CA HIS A 257 11.99 2.54 12.54
C HIS A 257 12.67 1.40 13.31
N TYR A 258 13.45 0.56 12.63
CA TYR A 258 14.24 -0.52 13.21
C TYR A 258 15.75 -0.37 13.02
N ASP A 259 16.22 0.66 12.31
CA ASP A 259 17.66 0.81 12.08
C ASP A 259 18.41 1.01 13.39
N GLN A 260 17.83 1.79 14.32
CA GLN A 260 18.34 1.99 15.68
C GLN A 260 17.22 2.12 16.69
N MET A 261 17.41 1.48 17.83
CA MET A 261 16.47 1.46 18.93
C MET A 261 17.21 1.37 20.25
N VAL A 262 16.74 2.09 21.25
CA VAL A 262 17.29 2.04 22.61
C VAL A 262 16.27 1.36 23.52
N LEU A 263 16.74 0.45 24.37
CA LEU A 263 15.97 -0.26 25.38
C LEU A 263 16.53 0.09 26.75
N ILE A 264 15.71 0.65 27.62
CA ILE A 264 16.06 0.91 29.02
C ILE A 264 15.31 -0.12 29.86
N HIS A 265 16.02 -0.84 30.72
CA HIS A 265 15.44 -1.90 31.56
C HIS A 265 15.73 -1.68 33.03
N GLY A 266 14.86 -2.21 33.90
CA GLY A 266 15.12 -2.28 35.33
C GLY A 266 16.24 -3.27 35.65
N PRO A 267 16.75 -3.26 36.90
CA PRO A 267 17.74 -4.24 37.34
C PRO A 267 17.11 -5.65 37.33
N GLY A 268 17.65 -6.58 36.54
CA GLY A 268 17.21 -7.98 36.48
C GLY A 268 17.01 -8.51 35.06
N ASP A 269 16.28 -9.61 34.95
CA ASP A 269 16.12 -10.41 33.72
C ASP A 269 15.01 -9.90 32.76
N GLU A 270 14.39 -8.76 33.08
CA GLU A 270 13.30 -8.17 32.29
C GLU A 270 13.69 -7.87 30.84
N LYS A 271 14.99 -7.61 30.60
CA LYS A 271 15.53 -7.35 29.25
C LYS A 271 15.38 -8.53 28.29
N PHE A 272 15.40 -9.77 28.80
CA PHE A 272 15.50 -10.96 27.95
C PHE A 272 14.23 -11.22 27.13
N GLY A 273 13.04 -10.90 27.63
CA GLY A 273 11.80 -11.11 26.87
C GLY A 273 11.75 -10.28 25.57
N PRO A 274 11.88 -8.95 25.67
CA PRO A 274 12.00 -8.04 24.53
C PRO A 274 13.13 -8.39 23.57
N ILE A 275 14.32 -8.70 24.09
CA ILE A 275 15.49 -9.09 23.30
C ILE A 275 15.24 -10.43 22.57
N ALA A 276 14.66 -11.42 23.23
CA ALA A 276 14.31 -12.70 22.63
C ALA A 276 13.35 -12.54 21.45
N LYS A 277 12.29 -11.73 21.61
CA LYS A 277 11.37 -11.37 20.53
C LYS A 277 12.10 -10.69 19.37
N TYR A 278 13.02 -9.76 19.67
CA TYR A 278 13.82 -9.06 18.67
C TYR A 278 14.74 -10.01 17.88
N ILE A 279 15.35 -11.00 18.55
CA ILE A 279 16.17 -12.04 17.91
C ILE A 279 15.32 -12.95 17.02
N LEU A 280 14.19 -13.45 17.54
CA LEU A 280 13.30 -14.36 16.80
C LEU A 280 12.72 -13.71 15.53
N ASP A 281 12.33 -12.44 15.58
CA ASP A 281 11.86 -11.71 14.40
C ASP A 281 12.95 -11.61 13.32
N GLY A 282 14.21 -11.36 13.70
CA GLY A 282 15.34 -11.36 12.77
C GLY A 282 15.59 -12.72 12.13
N VAL A 283 15.63 -13.79 12.93
CA VAL A 283 15.81 -15.15 12.43
C VAL A 283 14.69 -15.57 11.48
N ASN A 284 13.43 -15.24 11.80
CA ASN A 284 12.28 -15.54 10.95
C ASN A 284 12.33 -14.82 9.59
N ARG A 285 12.95 -13.64 9.54
CA ARG A 285 13.20 -12.86 8.33
C ARG A 285 14.44 -13.29 7.55
N ARG A 286 15.12 -14.36 7.98
CA ARG A 286 16.40 -14.81 7.39
C ARG A 286 17.52 -13.75 7.49
N GLU A 287 17.39 -12.83 8.44
CA GLU A 287 18.47 -11.93 8.83
C GLU A 287 19.48 -12.70 9.67
N ARG A 288 20.73 -12.24 9.65
CA ARG A 288 21.75 -12.73 10.59
C ARG A 288 21.63 -11.93 11.88
N VAL A 289 21.68 -12.59 13.03
CA VAL A 289 21.54 -11.93 14.33
C VAL A 289 22.85 -12.02 15.12
N ILE A 290 23.31 -10.91 15.69
CA ILE A 290 24.51 -10.84 16.53
C ILE A 290 24.16 -10.12 17.84
N TYR A 291 24.39 -10.79 18.97
CA TYR A 291 24.13 -10.30 20.32
C TYR A 291 25.46 -10.04 21.05
N PHE A 292 25.87 -8.79 21.13
CA PHE A 292 27.01 -8.39 21.94
C PHE A 292 26.58 -8.23 23.39
N HIS A 293 27.19 -9.00 24.29
CA HIS A 293 26.81 -9.02 25.71
C HIS A 293 27.90 -8.45 26.62
N ASP A 294 27.48 -7.71 27.65
CA ASP A 294 28.30 -7.44 28.82
C ASP A 294 28.08 -8.55 29.87
N GLY A 295 29.15 -9.16 30.39
CA GLY A 295 29.06 -10.25 31.38
C GLY A 295 29.27 -11.68 30.83
N ASP A 296 28.67 -12.68 31.46
CA ASP A 296 28.85 -14.11 31.13
C ASP A 296 27.85 -14.58 30.05
N VAL A 297 28.36 -15.28 29.03
CA VAL A 297 27.55 -15.81 27.93
C VAL A 297 26.55 -16.86 28.43
N ALA A 298 26.87 -17.59 29.50
CA ALA A 298 26.00 -18.62 30.07
C ALA A 298 24.67 -18.01 30.55
N VAL A 299 24.75 -16.89 31.29
CA VAL A 299 23.59 -16.16 31.81
C VAL A 299 22.71 -15.66 30.67
N VAL A 300 23.32 -15.12 29.62
CA VAL A 300 22.60 -14.66 28.43
C VAL A 300 21.89 -15.83 27.73
N THR A 301 22.57 -16.96 27.55
CA THR A 301 21.98 -18.12 26.89
C THR A 301 20.83 -18.73 27.70
N GLU A 302 20.96 -18.76 29.03
CA GLU A 302 19.91 -19.24 29.94
C GLU A 302 18.71 -18.28 29.93
N GLY A 303 18.94 -16.97 30.05
CA GLY A 303 17.88 -15.95 29.99
C GLY A 303 17.10 -15.97 28.67
N LEU A 304 17.79 -16.14 27.54
CA LEU A 304 17.15 -16.33 26.24
C LEU A 304 16.36 -17.65 26.14
N SER A 305 16.88 -18.73 26.74
CA SER A 305 16.21 -20.03 26.73
C SER A 305 14.92 -20.02 27.53
N HIS A 306 14.88 -19.33 28.68
CA HIS A 306 13.65 -19.13 29.44
C HIS A 306 12.55 -18.39 28.65
N GLN A 307 12.95 -17.54 27.71
CA GLN A 307 12.05 -16.80 26.83
C GLN A 307 11.71 -17.55 25.52
N GLY A 308 12.02 -18.85 25.46
CA GLY A 308 11.68 -19.72 24.32
C GLY A 308 12.65 -19.66 23.15
N VAL A 309 13.83 -19.06 23.31
CA VAL A 309 14.88 -19.02 22.27
C VAL A 309 15.87 -20.15 22.49
N ASP A 310 15.89 -21.13 21.58
CA ASP A 310 16.92 -22.18 21.57
C ASP A 310 18.25 -21.62 21.02
N ALA A 311 18.95 -20.88 21.87
CA ALA A 311 20.18 -20.17 21.52
C ALA A 311 21.26 -21.13 20.98
N THR A 312 21.41 -22.32 21.60
CA THR A 312 22.38 -23.33 21.18
C THR A 312 22.13 -23.79 19.74
N ARG A 313 20.87 -24.09 19.40
CA ARG A 313 20.52 -24.51 18.03
C ARG A 313 20.70 -23.37 17.01
N LEU A 314 20.36 -22.14 17.37
CA LEU A 314 20.53 -20.98 16.50
C LEU A 314 22.01 -20.65 16.24
N MET A 315 22.85 -20.82 17.26
CA MET A 315 24.32 -20.69 17.13
C MET A 315 24.91 -21.78 16.24
N LEU A 316 24.50 -23.04 16.40
CA LEU A 316 24.94 -24.15 15.55
C LEU A 316 24.56 -23.96 14.07
N LYS A 317 23.40 -23.35 13.80
CA LYS A 317 22.97 -23.00 12.45
C LYS A 317 23.63 -21.74 11.88
N GLY A 318 24.41 -21.01 12.69
CA GLY A 318 25.03 -19.75 12.31
C GLY A 318 24.05 -18.56 12.19
N ALA A 319 22.81 -18.72 12.64
CA ALA A 319 21.77 -17.69 12.59
C ALA A 319 21.93 -16.67 13.73
N LEU A 320 22.48 -17.09 14.87
CA LEU A 320 22.76 -16.25 16.04
C LEU A 320 24.25 -16.35 16.42
N ARG A 321 24.90 -15.22 16.69
CA ARG A 321 26.22 -15.17 17.34
C ARG A 321 26.13 -14.36 18.62
N ILE A 322 26.81 -14.79 19.68
CA ILE A 322 26.77 -14.13 21.00
C ILE A 322 28.20 -13.78 21.46
N PRO A 323 28.89 -12.82 20.81
CA PRO A 323 30.23 -12.39 21.22
C PRO A 323 30.20 -11.44 22.44
N PRO A 324 31.30 -11.32 23.21
CA PRO A 324 31.39 -10.34 24.28
C PRO A 324 31.40 -8.92 23.72
N LEU A 325 30.83 -7.95 24.45
CA LEU A 325 30.77 -6.54 24.06
C LEU A 325 32.15 -5.93 23.83
N GLY A 326 33.16 -6.40 24.58
CA GLY A 326 34.56 -6.01 24.38
C GLY A 326 35.14 -6.36 23.00
N SER A 327 34.49 -7.25 22.22
CA SER A 327 34.89 -7.48 20.83
C SER A 327 34.48 -6.34 19.89
N ALA A 328 33.41 -5.60 20.21
CA ALA A 328 33.02 -4.38 19.53
C ALA A 328 33.73 -3.15 20.13
N TYR A 329 34.05 -3.19 21.43
CA TYR A 329 34.75 -2.13 22.18
C TYR A 329 36.10 -2.63 22.74
N PRO A 330 37.13 -2.85 21.90
CA PRO A 330 38.40 -3.42 22.34
C PRO A 330 39.20 -2.52 23.30
N SER A 331 39.02 -1.20 23.22
CA SER A 331 39.61 -0.22 24.13
C SER A 331 38.59 0.22 25.19
N THR A 332 38.61 -0.44 26.35
CA THR A 332 37.75 -0.09 27.48
C THR A 332 37.92 1.40 27.85
N GLY A 333 36.87 2.20 27.65
CA GLY A 333 36.85 3.61 28.02
C GLY A 333 37.25 4.63 26.94
N VAL A 334 37.59 4.20 25.71
CA VAL A 334 37.85 5.11 24.58
C VAL A 334 36.77 4.93 23.51
N LEU A 335 36.09 6.03 23.17
CA LEU A 335 35.11 6.08 22.07
C LEU A 335 35.82 6.41 20.77
N ASP A 336 36.16 5.37 20.02
CA ASP A 336 36.69 5.48 18.65
C ASP A 336 35.64 4.98 17.64
N ASP A 337 35.94 5.10 16.34
CA ASP A 337 35.05 4.67 15.25
C ASP A 337 34.98 3.13 15.07
N THR A 338 35.78 2.38 15.83
CA THR A 338 35.90 0.92 15.74
C THR A 338 34.58 0.15 15.84
N PRO A 339 33.65 0.44 16.77
CA PRO A 339 32.37 -0.29 16.85
C PRO A 339 31.51 -0.11 15.60
N LEU A 340 31.55 1.08 15.01
CA LEU A 340 30.83 1.40 13.77
C LEU A 340 31.43 0.63 12.60
N GLU A 341 32.76 0.60 12.48
CA GLU A 341 33.47 -0.15 11.44
C GLU A 341 33.19 -1.65 11.54
N VAL A 342 33.25 -2.23 12.74
CA VAL A 342 32.95 -3.65 12.99
C VAL A 342 31.54 -4.00 12.56
N VAL A 343 30.54 -3.18 12.93
CA VAL A 343 29.14 -3.45 12.57
C VAL A 343 28.90 -3.30 11.06
N GLN A 344 29.57 -2.35 10.41
CA GLN A 344 29.52 -2.21 8.96
C GLN A 344 30.15 -3.40 8.24
N GLU A 345 31.31 -3.88 8.71
CA GLU A 345 31.95 -5.08 8.18
C GLU A 345 31.04 -6.31 8.31
N LEU A 346 30.45 -6.52 9.50
CA LEU A 346 29.49 -7.61 9.73
C LEU A 346 28.25 -7.49 8.83
N ALA A 347 27.80 -6.27 8.53
CA ALA A 347 26.68 -6.06 7.62
C ALA A 347 27.05 -6.45 6.18
N THR A 348 28.29 -6.16 5.75
CA THR A 348 28.80 -6.63 4.46
C THR A 348 28.97 -8.15 4.42
N GLU A 349 29.46 -8.78 5.51
CA GLU A 349 29.57 -10.23 5.64
C GLU A 349 28.20 -10.92 5.57
N ALA A 350 27.17 -10.37 6.24
CA ALA A 350 25.82 -10.91 6.16
C ALA A 350 25.27 -10.88 4.72
N LYS A 351 25.53 -9.79 3.97
CA LYS A 351 25.14 -9.68 2.56
C LYS A 351 25.87 -10.72 1.69
N THR A 352 27.17 -10.95 1.89
CA THR A 352 27.94 -11.93 1.10
C THR A 352 27.50 -13.37 1.38
N LEU A 353 27.03 -13.67 2.59
CA LEU A 353 26.48 -14.96 2.98
C LEU A 353 25.04 -15.20 2.48
N GLY A 354 24.42 -14.19 1.83
CA GLY A 354 23.08 -14.30 1.25
C GLY A 354 21.94 -14.07 2.24
N ASN A 355 22.21 -13.46 3.40
CA ASN A 355 21.17 -13.04 4.33
C ASN A 355 20.42 -11.78 3.81
N GLU A 356 19.16 -11.63 4.21
CA GLU A 356 18.35 -10.46 3.81
C GLU A 356 18.78 -9.17 4.54
N GLY A 357 19.45 -9.29 5.69
CA GLY A 357 19.99 -8.18 6.48
C GLY A 357 20.81 -8.63 7.70
N LEU A 358 21.31 -7.66 8.46
CA LEU A 358 21.99 -7.84 9.75
C LEU A 358 21.18 -7.18 10.87
N ARG A 359 20.99 -7.92 11.96
CA ARG A 359 20.39 -7.44 13.19
C ARG A 359 21.39 -7.56 14.34
N VAL A 360 21.68 -6.44 15.00
CA VAL A 360 22.67 -6.34 16.07
C VAL A 360 21.98 -5.95 17.37
N VAL A 361 22.31 -6.64 18.45
CA VAL A 361 21.97 -6.22 19.81
C VAL A 361 23.27 -5.85 20.52
N LEU A 362 23.34 -4.63 21.04
CA LEU A 362 24.41 -4.12 21.89
C LEU A 362 23.85 -4.02 23.30
N ASP A 363 24.05 -5.07 24.10
CA ASP A 363 23.65 -5.11 25.51
C ASP A 363 24.75 -4.49 26.36
N TYR A 364 24.59 -3.20 26.65
CA TYR A 364 25.52 -2.45 27.48
C TYR A 364 25.27 -2.69 28.97
N ASP A 365 24.06 -3.06 29.39
CA ASP A 365 23.69 -3.16 30.80
C ASP A 365 24.12 -1.89 31.59
N ASP A 366 25.04 -2.00 32.55
CA ASP A 366 25.62 -0.88 33.32
C ASP A 366 26.83 -0.22 32.63
N PHE A 367 27.31 -0.75 31.50
CA PHE A 367 28.47 -0.23 30.77
C PHE A 367 28.15 1.12 30.12
N VAL A 368 28.87 2.15 30.57
CA VAL A 368 28.76 3.50 30.02
C VAL A 368 30.14 4.11 29.84
N VAL A 369 30.42 4.62 28.64
CA VAL A 369 31.65 5.38 28.39
C VAL A 369 31.44 6.83 28.81
N ARG A 370 32.30 7.34 29.70
CA ARG A 370 32.30 8.74 30.11
C ARG A 370 33.32 9.54 29.29
N PRO A 371 33.03 10.80 28.90
CA PRO A 371 31.82 11.58 29.20
C PRO A 371 30.59 11.09 28.43
N LEU A 372 29.45 10.98 29.13
CA LEU A 372 28.19 10.44 28.57
C LEU A 372 27.69 11.23 27.35
N GLN A 373 27.94 12.54 27.31
CA GLN A 373 27.60 13.38 26.16
C GLN A 373 28.31 12.94 24.86
N LYS A 374 29.58 12.49 24.95
CA LYS A 374 30.32 11.95 23.80
C LYS A 374 29.77 10.58 23.41
N PHE A 375 29.39 9.77 24.40
CA PHE A 375 28.78 8.48 24.17
C PHE A 375 27.44 8.60 23.44
N VAL A 376 26.53 9.45 23.92
CA VAL A 376 25.25 9.74 23.24
C VAL A 376 25.48 10.26 21.81
N ASN A 377 26.49 11.10 21.58
CA ASN A 377 26.82 11.54 20.23
C ASN A 377 27.20 10.37 19.31
N HIS A 378 28.03 9.43 19.79
CA HIS A 378 28.41 8.23 19.07
C HIS A 378 27.22 7.31 18.81
N LEU A 379 26.34 7.09 19.79
CA LEU A 379 25.13 6.28 19.61
C LEU A 379 24.18 6.90 18.56
N THR A 380 24.15 8.23 18.47
CA THR A 380 23.30 8.97 17.51
C THR A 380 23.99 9.25 16.16
N ASP A 381 25.13 8.61 15.88
CA ASP A 381 25.84 8.78 14.61
C ASP A 381 25.02 8.17 13.45
N PRO A 382 24.76 8.91 12.35
CA PRO A 382 24.03 8.40 11.19
C PRO A 382 24.62 7.11 10.59
N ARG A 383 25.91 6.83 10.79
CA ARG A 383 26.59 5.62 10.30
C ARG A 383 26.07 4.31 10.90
N TRP A 384 25.33 4.38 12.01
CA TRP A 384 24.59 3.26 12.57
C TRP A 384 23.32 2.93 11.77
N THR A 385 22.94 3.74 10.77
CA THR A 385 21.86 3.45 9.81
C THR A 385 22.45 3.12 8.44
N SER A 386 21.72 2.35 7.63
CA SER A 386 22.11 2.06 6.24
C SER A 386 21.06 2.58 5.26
N PRO A 387 21.43 3.17 4.11
CA PRO A 387 20.47 3.66 3.11
C PRO A 387 19.55 2.57 2.56
N ASP A 388 20.02 1.32 2.61
CA ASP A 388 19.27 0.15 2.16
C ASP A 388 18.36 -0.43 3.26
N HIS A 389 18.45 0.08 4.51
CA HIS A 389 17.76 -0.45 5.70
C HIS A 389 18.04 -1.94 6.00
N ASN A 390 19.23 -2.42 5.62
CA ASN A 390 19.65 -3.80 5.86
C ASN A 390 20.39 -3.99 7.20
N LEU A 391 20.52 -2.93 7.99
CA LEU A 391 21.14 -2.93 9.32
C LEU A 391 20.13 -2.47 10.35
N HIS A 392 19.87 -3.31 11.35
CA HIS A 392 19.01 -3.03 12.49
C HIS A 392 19.81 -3.16 13.79
N VAL A 393 19.74 -2.15 14.66
CA VAL A 393 20.52 -2.08 15.89
C VAL A 393 19.60 -1.85 17.09
N LEU A 394 19.71 -2.71 18.10
CA LEU A 394 19.07 -2.55 19.41
C LEU A 394 20.17 -2.31 20.45
N MET A 395 20.08 -1.22 21.20
CA MET A 395 21.02 -0.85 22.25
C MET A 395 20.31 -0.96 23.59
N ALA A 396 20.70 -1.91 24.45
CA ALA A 396 20.08 -2.11 25.75
C ALA A 396 20.94 -1.53 26.87
N PHE A 397 20.30 -0.79 27.79
CA PHE A 397 20.92 -0.15 28.94
C PHE A 397 20.11 -0.42 30.20
N ASN A 398 20.81 -0.56 31.31
CA ASN A 398 20.20 -0.55 32.63
C ASN A 398 19.70 0.88 32.95
N SER A 399 18.58 1.02 33.64
CA SER A 399 18.06 2.33 34.07
C SER A 399 19.05 3.11 34.95
N ASN A 400 19.95 2.41 35.64
CA ASN A 400 21.03 3.02 36.41
C ASN A 400 22.10 3.71 35.55
N ALA A 401 22.26 3.33 34.27
CA ALA A 401 23.28 3.85 33.37
C ALA A 401 23.17 5.37 33.15
N PHE A 402 21.95 5.92 33.16
CA PHE A 402 21.66 7.34 32.93
C PHE A 402 21.32 8.12 34.21
N ARG A 403 21.50 7.50 35.39
CA ARG A 403 21.13 8.12 36.66
C ARG A 403 21.94 9.39 36.94
N GLY A 404 21.25 10.51 37.12
CA GLY A 404 21.85 11.83 37.36
C GLY A 404 22.27 12.59 36.10
N GLU A 405 21.94 12.09 34.91
CA GLU A 405 22.31 12.66 33.60
C GLU A 405 21.09 12.75 32.64
N GLU A 406 19.93 13.17 33.16
CA GLU A 406 18.65 13.25 32.44
C GLU A 406 18.73 14.06 31.13
N ALA A 407 19.58 15.10 31.09
CA ALA A 407 19.79 15.90 29.88
C ALA A 407 20.41 15.09 28.72
N SER A 408 21.27 14.12 29.03
CA SER A 408 21.88 13.24 28.03
C SER A 408 20.88 12.19 27.53
N LEU A 409 20.06 11.65 28.43
CA LEU A 409 18.97 10.73 28.09
C LEU A 409 17.92 11.42 27.20
N ALA A 410 17.45 12.62 27.57
CA ALA A 410 16.51 13.39 26.77
C ALA A 410 17.04 13.70 25.35
N LYS A 411 18.36 13.88 25.22
CA LYS A 411 19.01 14.08 23.91
C LYS A 411 19.02 12.80 23.07
N LEU A 412 19.19 11.65 23.70
CA LEU A 412 19.11 10.34 23.07
C LEU A 412 17.67 10.07 22.60
N GLU A 413 16.67 10.23 23.48
CA GLU A 413 15.24 10.05 23.20
C GLU A 413 14.72 10.95 22.07
N LYS A 414 15.29 12.16 21.94
CA LYS A 414 14.93 13.08 20.85
C LYS A 414 15.38 12.59 19.47
N LYS A 415 16.42 11.76 19.40
CA LYS A 415 17.06 11.34 18.14
C LYS A 415 16.82 9.87 17.79
N ILE A 416 16.80 9.01 18.80
CA ILE A 416 16.60 7.57 18.65
C ILE A 416 15.37 7.18 19.45
N ARG A 417 14.60 6.23 18.93
CA ARG A 417 13.47 5.67 19.66
C ARG A 417 13.97 4.95 20.91
N THR A 418 13.59 5.44 22.07
CA THR A 418 13.84 4.81 23.37
C THR A 418 12.56 4.11 23.85
N LEU A 419 12.69 2.86 24.28
CA LEU A 419 11.68 2.15 25.06
C LEU A 419 12.16 2.02 26.49
N ASP A 420 11.39 2.55 27.44
CA ASP A 420 11.64 2.31 28.86
C ASP A 420 10.74 1.18 29.36
N LEU A 421 11.33 0.00 29.54
CA LEU A 421 10.64 -1.19 30.04
C LEU A 421 10.26 -1.03 31.52
N SER A 422 11.04 -0.28 32.29
CA SER A 422 10.86 -0.17 33.74
C SER A 422 9.54 0.51 34.12
N GLU A 423 9.02 1.38 33.25
CA GLU A 423 7.77 2.11 33.50
C GLU A 423 6.56 1.54 32.75
N THR A 424 6.74 0.76 31.66
CA THR A 424 5.65 0.57 30.67
C THR A 424 5.27 -0.86 30.31
N MET A 425 6.03 -1.90 30.70
CA MET A 425 5.78 -3.29 30.25
C MET A 425 4.43 -3.89 30.63
N ASN A 426 3.80 -3.38 31.70
CA ASN A 426 2.51 -3.89 32.19
C ASN A 426 1.50 -2.74 32.41
N THR A 427 1.67 -1.60 31.76
CA THR A 427 0.82 -0.42 32.01
C THR A 427 -0.65 -0.65 31.72
N PHE A 428 -0.98 -1.30 30.60
CA PHE A 428 -2.36 -1.66 30.26
C PHE A 428 -2.86 -2.78 31.16
N SER A 429 -2.08 -3.85 31.30
CA SER A 429 -2.37 -5.00 32.15
C SER A 429 -2.70 -4.58 33.58
N GLN A 430 -1.87 -3.71 34.18
CA GLN A 430 -2.13 -3.12 35.50
C GLN A 430 -3.35 -2.19 35.49
N THR A 431 -3.54 -1.40 34.44
CA THR A 431 -4.73 -0.53 34.31
C THR A 431 -6.01 -1.36 34.33
N VAL A 432 -6.02 -2.55 33.72
CA VAL A 432 -7.20 -3.43 33.66
C VAL A 432 -7.26 -4.45 34.80
N GLY A 433 -6.23 -4.54 35.65
CA GLY A 433 -6.16 -5.48 36.76
C GLY A 433 -5.83 -6.93 36.37
N LEU A 434 -5.11 -7.14 35.26
CA LEU A 434 -4.66 -8.45 34.76
C LEU A 434 -3.12 -8.46 34.60
N SER A 435 -2.53 -9.63 34.36
CA SER A 435 -1.14 -9.72 33.88
C SER A 435 -1.07 -9.71 32.35
N HIS A 436 0.10 -9.35 31.79
CA HIS A 436 0.30 -9.38 30.34
C HIS A 436 0.09 -10.80 29.76
N GLU A 437 0.51 -11.83 30.47
CA GLU A 437 0.29 -13.24 30.08
C GLU A 437 -1.20 -13.62 30.06
N GLU A 438 -2.03 -13.00 30.90
CA GLU A 438 -3.48 -13.23 30.89
C GLU A 438 -4.18 -12.56 29.70
N ILE A 439 -3.57 -11.52 29.12
CA ILE A 439 -4.12 -10.75 27.99
C ILE A 439 -3.55 -11.26 26.66
N ALA A 440 -2.29 -11.67 26.62
CA ALA A 440 -1.62 -12.14 25.43
C ALA A 440 -2.41 -13.26 24.74
N GLY A 441 -2.67 -13.10 23.44
CA GLY A 441 -3.43 -14.07 22.65
C GLY A 441 -4.95 -14.02 22.82
N ARG A 442 -5.47 -13.22 23.75
CA ARG A 442 -6.91 -13.10 24.00
C ARG A 442 -7.62 -12.18 23.03
N LYS A 443 -8.91 -12.45 22.86
CA LYS A 443 -9.83 -11.62 22.10
C LYS A 443 -10.71 -10.86 23.08
N LEU A 444 -10.54 -9.55 23.12
CA LEU A 444 -11.16 -8.66 24.09
C LEU A 444 -12.23 -7.79 23.43
N LEU A 445 -13.34 -7.61 24.15
CA LEU A 445 -14.31 -6.55 23.89
C LEU A 445 -14.08 -5.42 24.88
N LEU A 446 -13.85 -4.21 24.37
CA LEU A 446 -13.80 -2.98 25.16
C LEU A 446 -15.08 -2.18 24.94
N GLU A 447 -15.97 -2.23 25.93
CA GLU A 447 -17.14 -1.36 26.00
C GLU A 447 -16.74 0.01 26.56
N PHE A 448 -16.93 1.08 25.80
CA PHE A 448 -16.59 2.42 26.24
C PHE A 448 -17.79 3.37 26.22
N ASP A 449 -17.79 4.27 27.20
CA ASP A 449 -18.61 5.47 27.20
C ASP A 449 -17.79 6.64 26.60
N PRO A 450 -18.28 7.36 25.58
CA PRO A 450 -17.61 8.55 25.04
C PRO A 450 -17.31 9.65 26.08
N GLN A 451 -18.01 9.64 27.22
CA GLN A 451 -17.76 10.56 28.34
C GLN A 451 -16.75 10.02 29.37
N GLY A 452 -16.25 8.80 29.17
CA GLY A 452 -15.25 8.17 30.03
C GLY A 452 -13.83 8.26 29.48
N ASP A 453 -12.85 7.80 30.26
CA ASP A 453 -11.43 7.90 29.93
C ASP A 453 -10.92 6.70 29.11
N SER A 454 -11.63 6.38 28.03
CA SER A 454 -11.20 5.32 27.10
C SER A 454 -9.89 5.67 26.39
N GLU A 455 -9.56 6.96 26.31
CA GLU A 455 -8.30 7.46 25.73
C GLU A 455 -7.10 6.94 26.52
N GLN A 456 -7.13 7.04 27.85
CA GLN A 456 -6.05 6.54 28.69
C GLN A 456 -5.85 5.03 28.54
N VAL A 457 -6.94 4.27 28.39
CA VAL A 457 -6.89 2.81 28.19
C VAL A 457 -6.22 2.45 26.85
N PHE A 458 -6.53 3.16 25.77
CA PHE A 458 -5.84 2.93 24.49
C PHE A 458 -4.39 3.41 24.52
N LYS A 459 -4.08 4.52 25.21
CA LYS A 459 -2.70 4.99 25.39
C LYS A 459 -1.86 3.96 26.15
N SER A 460 -2.36 3.42 27.26
CA SER A 460 -1.64 2.40 28.02
C SER A 460 -1.47 1.12 27.22
N LEU A 461 -2.47 0.71 26.44
CA LEU A 461 -2.36 -0.44 25.53
C LEU A 461 -1.27 -0.24 24.48
N LEU A 462 -1.27 0.91 23.83
CA LEU A 462 -0.30 1.26 22.80
C LEU A 462 1.13 1.41 23.37
N ALA A 463 1.26 1.83 24.63
CA ALA A 463 2.54 1.84 25.33
C ALA A 463 3.00 0.42 25.67
N GLU A 464 2.15 -0.40 26.28
CA GLU A 464 2.47 -1.78 26.68
C GLU A 464 2.85 -2.65 25.48
N THR A 465 2.09 -2.57 24.37
CA THR A 465 2.40 -3.32 23.14
C THR A 465 3.72 -2.90 22.53
N ALA A 466 4.03 -1.59 22.51
CA ALA A 466 5.32 -1.10 22.05
C ALA A 466 6.47 -1.62 22.92
N SER A 467 6.32 -1.63 24.25
CA SER A 467 7.32 -2.09 25.21
C SER A 467 7.53 -3.60 25.19
N ASN A 468 6.49 -4.36 24.85
CA ASN A 468 6.57 -5.80 24.64
C ASN A 468 7.03 -6.21 23.22
N PHE A 469 7.47 -5.24 22.39
CA PHE A 469 7.89 -5.46 21.00
C PHE A 469 6.81 -6.12 20.13
N GLU A 470 5.55 -5.90 20.49
CA GLU A 470 4.42 -6.41 19.72
C GLU A 470 4.06 -5.42 18.64
N ARG A 471 3.82 -5.93 17.43
CA ARG A 471 3.35 -5.07 16.34
C ARG A 471 1.90 -4.70 16.59
N THR A 472 1.58 -3.43 16.40
CA THR A 472 0.20 -2.95 16.48
C THR A 472 -0.37 -2.78 15.08
N VAL A 473 -1.52 -3.39 14.83
CA VAL A 473 -2.30 -3.21 13.61
C VAL A 473 -3.66 -2.67 13.96
N VAL A 474 -4.07 -1.57 13.34
CA VAL A 474 -5.27 -0.84 13.74
C VAL A 474 -6.22 -0.71 12.56
N PHE A 475 -7.42 -1.25 12.69
CA PHE A 475 -8.54 -1.02 11.78
C PHE A 475 -9.40 0.08 12.39
N THR A 476 -9.29 1.31 11.88
CA THR A 476 -9.98 2.48 12.46
C THR A 476 -10.57 3.38 11.38
N ARG A 477 -11.12 4.53 11.76
CA ARG A 477 -11.66 5.57 10.87
C ARG A 477 -10.88 6.85 11.08
N ASN A 478 -10.78 7.69 10.06
CA ASN A 478 -10.03 8.96 10.12
C ASN A 478 -10.54 9.94 11.18
N ASP A 479 -11.81 9.83 11.59
CA ASP A 479 -12.45 10.66 12.60
C ASP A 479 -12.35 10.08 14.02
N SER A 480 -11.72 8.90 14.19
CA SER A 480 -11.60 8.27 15.50
C SER A 480 -10.45 8.85 16.31
N MET A 481 -10.64 8.91 17.63
CA MET A 481 -9.59 9.21 18.60
C MET A 481 -8.41 8.23 18.51
N ILE A 482 -8.67 6.96 18.21
CA ILE A 482 -7.58 5.96 18.09
C ILE A 482 -6.69 6.28 16.90
N TYR A 483 -7.24 6.84 15.80
CA TYR A 483 -6.45 7.22 14.65
C TYR A 483 -5.36 8.22 15.02
N SER A 484 -5.68 9.29 15.77
CA SER A 484 -4.68 10.28 16.17
C SER A 484 -3.65 9.73 17.15
N LEU A 485 -4.06 8.85 18.07
CA LEU A 485 -3.14 8.18 19.00
C LEU A 485 -2.13 7.28 18.29
N VAL A 486 -2.59 6.56 17.27
CA VAL A 486 -1.79 5.57 16.54
C VAL A 486 -0.96 6.22 15.45
N GLU A 487 -1.43 7.31 14.84
CA GLU A 487 -0.65 8.11 13.88
C GLU A 487 0.65 8.66 14.51
N MET A 488 0.61 8.98 15.81
CA MET A 488 1.80 9.35 16.58
C MET A 488 2.74 8.17 16.85
N GLN A 489 2.35 6.93 16.55
CA GLN A 489 3.16 5.73 16.70
C GLN A 489 3.70 5.24 15.35
N PRO A 490 4.97 5.49 15.03
CA PRO A 490 5.54 5.17 13.72
C PRO A 490 5.56 3.68 13.36
N ALA A 491 5.47 2.79 14.36
CA ALA A 491 5.54 1.34 14.17
C ALA A 491 4.17 0.66 13.93
N ALA A 492 3.08 1.38 14.09
CA ALA A 492 1.74 0.82 13.93
C ALA A 492 1.32 0.82 12.45
N LYS A 493 0.73 -0.29 11.99
CA LYS A 493 0.07 -0.32 10.68
C LYS A 493 -1.40 0.07 10.82
N ILE A 494 -1.85 0.99 10.00
CA ILE A 494 -3.18 1.59 10.08
C ILE A 494 -3.97 1.23 8.81
N PHE A 495 -5.09 0.55 9.01
CA PHE A 495 -6.14 0.33 8.03
C PHE A 495 -7.31 1.27 8.31
N VAL A 496 -7.39 2.35 7.53
CA VAL A 496 -8.47 3.31 7.60
C VAL A 496 -9.68 2.79 6.82
N MET A 497 -10.74 2.43 7.52
CA MET A 497 -12.04 2.12 6.95
C MET A 497 -12.75 3.41 6.53
N THR A 498 -12.97 3.60 5.23
CA THR A 498 -13.64 4.79 4.69
C THR A 498 -14.59 4.48 3.55
N SER A 499 -15.62 5.31 3.38
CA SER A 499 -16.51 5.29 2.21
C SER A 499 -15.90 5.99 0.98
N ARG A 500 -14.76 6.68 1.13
CA ARG A 500 -14.10 7.45 0.06
C ARG A 500 -13.43 6.58 -1.00
N VAL A 501 -13.13 5.33 -0.68
CA VAL A 501 -12.51 4.37 -1.61
C VAL A 501 -13.45 3.21 -1.87
N SER A 502 -13.32 2.60 -3.04
CA SER A 502 -14.07 1.40 -3.43
C SER A 502 -13.23 0.14 -3.52
N TYR A 503 -11.94 0.27 -3.25
CA TYR A 503 -10.96 -0.80 -3.19
C TYR A 503 -9.82 -0.38 -2.25
N PRO A 504 -9.00 -1.33 -1.74
CA PRO A 504 -7.87 -1.01 -0.89
C PRO A 504 -6.91 -0.01 -1.57
N LYS A 505 -6.35 0.94 -0.84
CA LYS A 505 -5.40 1.90 -1.43
C LYS A 505 -4.31 2.23 -0.42
N MET A 506 -3.06 2.10 -0.82
CA MET A 506 -1.94 2.56 -0.01
C MET A 506 -1.83 4.09 -0.14
N GLU A 507 -1.90 4.80 0.99
CA GLU A 507 -1.74 6.25 1.05
C GLU A 507 -0.34 6.61 1.55
N SER A 508 0.14 5.92 2.58
CA SER A 508 1.54 5.95 3.03
C SER A 508 2.02 4.52 3.31
N GLU A 509 3.29 4.35 3.69
CA GLU A 509 3.88 3.03 3.94
C GLU A 509 3.15 2.21 5.02
N ASN A 510 2.69 2.89 6.07
CA ASN A 510 1.97 2.28 7.17
C ASN A 510 0.46 2.56 7.16
N LEU A 511 -0.05 3.30 6.16
CA LEU A 511 -1.46 3.69 6.09
C LEU A 511 -2.14 3.21 4.82
N PHE A 512 -3.16 2.38 5.01
CA PHE A 512 -3.99 1.80 3.96
C PHE A 512 -5.44 2.22 4.12
N LEU A 513 -6.06 2.69 3.05
CA LEU A 513 -7.49 2.94 2.97
C LEU A 513 -8.22 1.66 2.56
N LEU A 514 -9.26 1.28 3.30
CA LEU A 514 -10.14 0.15 3.00
C LEU A 514 -11.60 0.62 2.86
N PRO A 515 -12.38 0.05 1.91
CA PRO A 515 -13.81 0.35 1.81
C PRO A 515 -14.58 -0.26 2.99
N THR A 516 -15.23 0.58 3.80
CA THR A 516 -15.98 0.12 5.00
C THR A 516 -17.13 -0.84 4.66
N TYR A 517 -17.69 -0.77 3.46
CA TYR A 517 -18.89 -1.51 3.06
C TYR A 517 -18.62 -2.91 2.46
N ASP A 518 -17.38 -3.25 2.12
CA ASP A 518 -17.03 -4.57 1.54
C ASP A 518 -16.36 -5.43 2.61
N THR A 519 -17.16 -6.22 3.33
CA THR A 519 -16.69 -7.11 4.40
C THR A 519 -15.66 -8.13 3.91
N SER A 520 -15.74 -8.55 2.65
CA SER A 520 -14.76 -9.49 2.08
C SER A 520 -13.37 -8.87 2.00
N LEU A 521 -13.28 -7.56 1.70
CA LEU A 521 -11.99 -6.86 1.66
C LEU A 521 -11.42 -6.60 3.05
N LEU A 522 -12.27 -6.36 4.05
CA LEU A 522 -11.84 -6.27 5.45
C LEU A 522 -11.27 -7.61 5.94
N LEU A 523 -11.94 -8.72 5.63
CA LEU A 523 -11.49 -10.07 5.99
C LEU A 523 -10.23 -10.50 5.22
N ASP A 524 -10.10 -10.15 3.93
CA ASP A 524 -8.87 -10.38 3.16
C ASP A 524 -7.69 -9.59 3.74
N ALA A 525 -7.93 -8.34 4.17
CA ALA A 525 -6.91 -7.52 4.81
C ALA A 525 -6.46 -8.11 6.14
N LEU A 526 -7.41 -8.57 6.94
CA LEU A 526 -7.13 -9.26 8.20
C LEU A 526 -6.33 -10.55 7.96
N ASN A 527 -6.79 -11.41 7.05
CA ASN A 527 -6.10 -12.68 6.76
C ASN A 527 -4.66 -12.45 6.29
N LYS A 528 -4.43 -11.49 5.38
CA LYS A 528 -3.07 -11.13 4.95
C LYS A 528 -2.22 -10.53 6.05
N THR A 529 -2.83 -9.83 7.01
CA THR A 529 -2.12 -9.33 8.19
C THR A 529 -1.64 -10.49 9.05
N ILE A 530 -2.51 -11.46 9.27
CA ILE A 530 -2.20 -12.68 10.02
C ILE A 530 -1.09 -13.48 9.32
N GLU A 531 -1.20 -13.69 8.02
CA GLU A 531 -0.17 -14.37 7.23
C GLU A 531 1.18 -13.63 7.27
N ALA A 532 1.18 -12.30 7.19
CA ALA A 532 2.40 -11.50 7.21
C ALA A 532 3.12 -11.53 8.57
N TYR A 533 2.39 -11.79 9.66
CA TYR A 533 2.93 -11.79 11.02
C TYR A 533 2.84 -13.14 11.72
N ALA A 534 2.61 -14.24 11.00
CA ALA A 534 2.45 -15.58 11.58
C ALA A 534 3.64 -16.05 12.46
N GLY A 535 4.82 -15.45 12.26
CA GLY A 535 6.05 -15.74 13.02
C GLY A 535 6.18 -15.02 14.37
N SER A 536 5.38 -14.00 14.67
CA SER A 536 5.54 -13.13 15.85
C SER A 536 4.21 -12.84 16.54
N SER A 537 4.22 -12.56 17.83
CA SER A 537 3.03 -12.05 18.53
C SER A 537 2.73 -10.61 18.09
N PHE A 538 1.46 -10.31 17.88
CA PHE A 538 1.03 -8.97 17.48
C PHE A 538 -0.39 -8.67 17.97
N THR A 539 -0.67 -7.37 18.13
CA THR A 539 -1.94 -6.87 18.64
C THR A 539 -2.73 -6.21 17.51
N ILE A 540 -4.02 -6.57 17.40
CA ILE A 540 -4.97 -5.97 16.46
C ILE A 540 -6.00 -5.14 17.22
N ILE A 541 -6.21 -3.89 16.82
CA ILE A 541 -7.25 -3.02 17.36
C ILE A 541 -8.31 -2.79 16.28
N PHE A 542 -9.56 -3.16 16.56
CA PHE A 542 -10.73 -2.91 15.70
C PHE A 542 -11.61 -1.82 16.29
N ASP A 543 -11.66 -0.67 15.63
CA ASP A 543 -12.25 0.56 16.14
C ASP A 543 -13.21 1.24 15.14
N ASN A 544 -14.53 1.26 15.37
CA ASN A 544 -15.27 0.57 16.42
C ASN A 544 -16.41 -0.26 15.79
N ILE A 545 -16.83 -1.32 16.50
CA ILE A 545 -17.95 -2.17 16.08
C ILE A 545 -19.21 -1.32 15.89
N SER A 546 -19.42 -0.32 16.74
CA SER A 546 -20.61 0.54 16.69
C SER A 546 -20.82 1.21 15.34
N HIS A 547 -19.75 1.76 14.76
CA HIS A 547 -19.81 2.35 13.44
C HIS A 547 -20.07 1.31 12.34
N LEU A 548 -19.50 0.11 12.47
CA LEU A 548 -19.79 -0.99 11.55
C LEU A 548 -21.26 -1.39 11.63
N VAL A 549 -21.86 -1.44 12.82
CA VAL A 549 -23.31 -1.66 13.00
C VAL A 549 -24.12 -0.58 12.27
N PHE A 550 -23.77 0.70 12.40
CA PHE A 550 -24.45 1.78 11.67
C PHE A 550 -24.28 1.71 10.15
N THR A 551 -23.13 1.22 9.67
CA THR A 551 -22.80 1.22 8.23
C THR A 551 -23.30 -0.04 7.50
N LEU A 552 -23.14 -1.22 8.13
CA LEU A 552 -23.42 -2.53 7.53
C LEU A 552 -24.75 -3.13 8.00
N GLY A 553 -25.27 -2.65 9.13
CA GLY A 553 -26.37 -3.28 9.87
C GLY A 553 -25.88 -4.35 10.85
N PRO A 554 -26.66 -4.64 11.91
CA PRO A 554 -26.24 -5.50 13.02
C PRO A 554 -25.90 -6.94 12.58
N GLU A 555 -26.70 -7.54 11.71
CA GLU A 555 -26.51 -8.93 11.24
C GLU A 555 -25.21 -9.11 10.46
N ARG A 556 -24.91 -8.18 9.55
CA ARG A 556 -23.69 -8.21 8.75
C ARG A 556 -22.46 -7.94 9.61
N THR A 557 -22.56 -7.02 10.55
CA THR A 557 -21.48 -6.75 11.50
C THR A 557 -21.20 -7.94 12.40
N TYR A 558 -22.25 -8.62 12.91
CA TYR A 558 -22.10 -9.86 13.67
C TYR A 558 -21.35 -10.93 12.86
N SER A 559 -21.76 -11.15 11.60
CA SER A 559 -21.10 -12.11 10.71
C SER A 559 -19.63 -11.75 10.44
N LEU A 560 -19.33 -10.47 10.25
CA LEU A 560 -17.96 -9.96 10.05
C LEU A 560 -17.09 -10.20 11.29
N VAL A 561 -17.56 -9.79 12.47
CA VAL A 561 -16.82 -9.95 13.73
C VAL A 561 -16.58 -11.44 14.02
N ARG A 562 -17.58 -12.28 13.80
CA ARG A 562 -17.45 -13.73 13.97
C ARG A 562 -16.37 -14.32 13.07
N GLN A 563 -16.42 -14.02 11.78
CA GLN A 563 -15.43 -14.51 10.81
C GLN A 563 -14.03 -13.97 11.13
N ALA A 564 -13.93 -12.72 11.58
CA ALA A 564 -12.65 -12.14 12.00
C ALA A 564 -12.06 -12.90 13.20
N LEU A 565 -12.88 -13.21 14.22
CA LEU A 565 -12.44 -14.00 15.38
C LEU A 565 -12.05 -15.44 14.99
N GLU A 566 -12.79 -16.07 14.07
CA GLU A 566 -12.46 -17.38 13.51
C GLU A 566 -11.11 -17.38 12.74
N LEU A 567 -10.73 -16.27 12.10
CA LEU A 567 -9.40 -16.13 11.49
C LEU A 567 -8.29 -15.95 12.55
N MET A 568 -8.61 -15.38 13.71
CA MET A 568 -7.65 -15.03 14.75
C MET A 568 -7.53 -16.10 15.85
N ILE A 569 -7.77 -17.38 15.56
CA ILE A 569 -7.73 -18.46 16.56
C ILE A 569 -6.36 -18.61 17.26
N SER A 570 -5.28 -18.17 16.60
CA SER A 570 -3.92 -18.24 17.16
C SER A 570 -3.78 -17.48 18.48
N ASP A 571 -3.07 -18.09 19.43
CA ASP A 571 -2.64 -17.54 20.72
C ASP A 571 -1.56 -16.44 20.58
N LYS A 572 -0.98 -16.28 19.39
CA LYS A 572 -0.06 -15.17 19.08
C LYS A 572 -0.76 -13.86 18.76
N ILE A 573 -2.09 -13.88 18.59
CA ILE A 573 -2.87 -12.73 18.15
C ILE A 573 -3.67 -12.20 19.33
N THR A 574 -3.29 -11.07 19.89
CA THR A 574 -4.15 -10.33 20.81
C THR A 574 -5.08 -9.45 19.97
N ALA A 575 -6.38 -9.45 20.20
CA ALA A 575 -7.30 -8.58 19.46
C ALA A 575 -8.23 -7.81 20.39
N ILE A 576 -8.38 -6.52 20.16
CA ILE A 576 -9.22 -5.63 20.96
C ILE A 576 -10.24 -4.99 20.04
N PHE A 577 -11.51 -5.27 20.30
CA PHE A 577 -12.63 -4.67 19.60
C PHE A 577 -13.29 -3.63 20.48
N SER A 578 -13.43 -2.41 20.00
CA SER A 578 -14.10 -1.34 20.75
C SER A 578 -15.58 -1.23 20.36
N MET A 579 -16.44 -0.99 21.35
CA MET A 579 -17.87 -0.78 21.14
C MET A 579 -18.39 0.31 22.09
N ASN A 580 -19.18 1.24 21.56
CA ASN A 580 -19.79 2.28 22.36
C ASN A 580 -21.04 1.72 23.05
N SER A 581 -21.00 1.66 24.38
CA SER A 581 -22.08 1.08 25.21
C SER A 581 -23.38 1.88 25.17
N LYS A 582 -23.32 3.19 24.89
CA LYS A 582 -24.50 4.08 24.80
C LYS A 582 -25.09 4.18 23.40
N ALA A 583 -24.42 3.63 22.38
CA ALA A 583 -24.85 3.77 20.99
C ALA A 583 -25.90 2.73 20.56
N HIS A 584 -26.12 1.67 21.34
CA HIS A 584 -26.96 0.55 20.96
C HIS A 584 -27.82 0.03 22.11
N ASP A 585 -28.95 -0.59 21.77
CA ASP A 585 -29.80 -1.26 22.76
C ASP A 585 -29.12 -2.52 23.33
N GLN A 586 -29.54 -2.93 24.52
CA GLN A 586 -28.99 -4.09 25.24
C GLN A 586 -29.01 -5.38 24.41
N LYS A 587 -30.02 -5.54 23.54
CA LYS A 587 -30.12 -6.70 22.64
C LYS A 587 -28.94 -6.78 21.65
N ILE A 588 -28.51 -5.64 21.12
CA ILE A 588 -27.39 -5.59 20.19
C ILE A 588 -26.09 -5.82 20.96
N MET A 589 -25.91 -5.16 22.12
CA MET A 589 -24.73 -5.33 22.98
C MET A 589 -24.50 -6.80 23.35
N SER A 590 -25.53 -7.46 23.91
CA SER A 590 -25.47 -8.87 24.32
C SER A 590 -25.19 -9.86 23.19
N THR A 591 -25.44 -9.48 21.94
CA THR A 591 -25.10 -10.31 20.78
C THR A 591 -23.58 -10.39 20.57
N PHE A 592 -22.84 -9.31 20.89
CA PHE A 592 -21.39 -9.25 20.73
C PHE A 592 -20.64 -9.70 21.98
N GLU A 593 -21.12 -9.39 23.18
CA GLU A 593 -20.52 -9.79 24.48
C GLU A 593 -20.09 -11.28 24.48
N ASN A 594 -20.99 -12.17 24.07
CA ASN A 594 -20.75 -13.61 24.07
C ASN A 594 -19.64 -14.12 23.14
N MET A 595 -19.11 -13.28 22.24
CA MET A 595 -18.13 -13.69 21.23
C MET A 595 -16.67 -13.61 21.71
N PHE A 596 -16.40 -12.91 22.81
CA PHE A 596 -15.04 -12.57 23.26
C PHE A 596 -14.62 -13.34 24.52
N ASP A 597 -13.32 -13.53 24.67
CA ASP A 597 -12.69 -14.22 25.81
C ASP A 597 -12.75 -13.36 27.08
N LEU A 598 -12.56 -12.05 26.90
CA LEU A 598 -12.51 -11.02 27.94
C LEU A 598 -13.43 -9.85 27.58
N GLU A 599 -14.16 -9.34 28.56
CA GLU A 599 -14.99 -8.14 28.43
C GLU A 599 -14.54 -7.08 29.43
N LEU A 600 -14.16 -5.91 28.92
CA LEU A 600 -13.72 -4.76 29.68
C LEU A 600 -14.72 -3.61 29.51
N VAL A 601 -15.11 -2.97 30.60
CA VAL A 601 -16.12 -1.90 30.59
C VAL A 601 -15.54 -0.61 31.17
N CYS A 602 -15.39 0.41 30.33
CA CYS A 602 -15.02 1.77 30.73
C CYS A 602 -16.27 2.60 31.04
N LYS A 603 -16.57 2.79 32.33
CA LYS A 603 -17.67 3.66 32.81
C LYS A 603 -17.21 5.11 32.94
N ALA A 604 -18.13 6.05 32.72
CA ALA A 604 -17.86 7.46 33.02
C ALA A 604 -17.52 7.65 34.51
N GLY A 605 -16.41 8.31 34.79
CA GLY A 605 -15.93 8.61 36.15
C GLY A 605 -15.10 7.51 36.83
N SER A 606 -14.87 6.37 36.18
CA SER A 606 -13.91 5.34 36.64
C SER A 606 -12.62 5.43 35.82
N SER A 607 -11.48 5.53 36.49
CA SER A 607 -10.16 5.47 35.86
C SER A 607 -9.73 4.04 35.52
N VAL A 608 -10.35 3.04 36.14
CA VAL A 608 -10.06 1.62 35.95
C VAL A 608 -11.24 0.96 35.24
N PRO A 609 -11.03 0.29 34.09
CA PRO A 609 -12.05 -0.51 33.44
C PRO A 609 -12.44 -1.72 34.30
N GLU A 610 -13.73 -2.02 34.34
CA GLU A 610 -14.27 -3.17 35.08
C GLU A 610 -14.23 -4.42 34.20
N ILE A 611 -13.72 -5.53 34.73
CA ILE A 611 -13.74 -6.83 34.05
C ILE A 611 -15.12 -7.45 34.25
N ARG A 612 -15.94 -7.48 33.20
CA ARG A 612 -17.30 -8.08 33.26
C ARG A 612 -17.27 -9.59 33.06
N LYS A 613 -16.35 -10.09 32.23
CA LYS A 613 -16.25 -11.53 31.90
C LYS A 613 -14.81 -11.94 31.70
N LYS A 614 -14.48 -13.12 32.22
CA LYS A 614 -13.22 -13.84 31.97
C LYS A 614 -13.52 -15.31 31.72
N MET A 615 -13.38 -15.76 30.47
CA MET A 615 -13.46 -17.20 30.18
C MET A 615 -12.17 -17.89 30.65
N ALA A 616 -12.28 -18.82 31.59
CA ALA A 616 -11.16 -19.66 32.00
C ALA A 616 -10.81 -20.64 30.87
N VAL A 617 -9.54 -20.73 30.50
CA VAL A 617 -9.08 -21.79 29.59
C VAL A 617 -8.86 -23.06 30.40
N SER A 618 -9.56 -24.12 30.01
CA SER A 618 -9.12 -25.48 30.29
C SER A 618 -7.75 -25.68 29.62
N SER A 619 -6.73 -25.82 30.47
CA SER A 619 -5.33 -26.16 30.17
C SER A 619 -5.13 -27.10 28.99
#